data_AF-A0A6B2UVW9-F1
#
_entry.id   AF-A0A6B2UVW9-F1
#
_cell.length_a   1.000
_cell.length_b   1.000
_cell.length_c   1.000
_cell.angle_alpha   90.00
_cell.angle_beta   90.00
_cell.angle_gamma   90.00
#
_symmetry.space_group_name_H-M   'P 1'
#
loop_
_entity.id
_entity.type
_entity.pdbx_description
1 polymer ?
#
loop_
_entity_poly.entity_id
_entity_poly.type
_entity_poly.pdbx_seq_one_letter_code
_entity_poly.pdbx_strand_id
1 'polypeptide(L)'
;MNPLLSAEQAVLGAILLDPGQLAHLGWLAPAHFERPAHRALFSAMCTLRDKHHPALAGDDVPLSWITDAVAEAGRHVRGLTDVYAHSLVQGCPHPEHAPVYGRMVLEGAIHRTITQHAIRLHQAARADSVRGDVEGALHQADVLTGVLRDLSESWGAEARPADPGRLLLGGLHRRAATGFHLDRLYSALAVTPVRAGARLVRFLDTAVVDTYVRAAAALPRLLGAAARRAQTGNIQTYLGALIAAAALLTCAVVLYAAGA
;
A
#
# COMPACT_ATOMS: atom_id res chain seq x y z
N MET A 1 -5.33 14.47 -4.76
CA MET A 1 -6.75 14.19 -5.06
C MET A 1 -6.99 12.70 -4.89
N ASN A 2 -8.06 12.30 -4.19
CA ASN A 2 -8.42 10.89 -4.08
C ASN A 2 -9.24 10.50 -5.33
N PRO A 3 -8.71 9.67 -6.24
CA PRO A 3 -9.37 9.37 -7.52
C PRO A 3 -10.72 8.68 -7.33
N LEU A 4 -10.89 7.89 -6.27
CA LEU A 4 -12.15 7.22 -5.95
C LEU A 4 -13.24 8.24 -5.55
N LEU A 5 -12.88 9.26 -4.78
CA LEU A 5 -13.81 10.31 -4.40
C LEU A 5 -14.30 11.08 -5.63
N SER A 6 -13.40 11.42 -6.55
CA SER A 6 -13.77 12.10 -7.79
C SER A 6 -14.67 11.22 -8.66
N ALA A 7 -14.44 9.91 -8.71
CA ALA A 7 -15.32 8.97 -9.39
C ALA A 7 -16.74 8.94 -8.76
N GLU A 8 -16.85 8.86 -7.43
CA GLU A 8 -18.15 8.92 -6.75
C GLU A 8 -18.90 10.22 -7.05
N GLN A 9 -18.19 11.36 -6.99
CA GLN A 9 -18.76 12.66 -7.29
C GLN A 9 -19.22 12.76 -8.75
N ALA A 10 -18.44 12.23 -9.69
CA ALA A 10 -18.77 12.22 -11.12
C ALA A 10 -19.98 11.32 -11.41
N VAL A 11 -20.09 10.12 -10.80
CA VAL A 11 -21.29 9.27 -10.94
C VAL A 11 -22.54 9.99 -10.45
N LEU A 12 -22.48 10.56 -9.24
CA LEU A 12 -23.64 11.23 -8.66
C LEU A 12 -24.01 12.47 -9.46
N GLY A 13 -23.03 13.27 -9.88
CA GLY A 13 -23.24 14.42 -10.74
C GLY A 13 -23.85 14.05 -12.10
N ALA A 14 -23.41 12.94 -12.71
CA ALA A 14 -23.96 12.44 -13.97
C ALA A 14 -25.44 12.06 -13.84
N ILE A 15 -25.83 11.37 -12.76
CA ILE A 15 -27.23 10.99 -12.51
C ILE A 15 -28.10 12.20 -12.15
N LEU A 16 -27.53 13.21 -11.48
CA LEU A 16 -28.23 14.46 -11.18
C LEU A 16 -28.47 15.30 -12.43
N LEU A 17 -27.57 15.24 -13.42
CA LEU A 17 -27.70 15.91 -14.72
C LEU A 17 -28.62 15.16 -15.69
N ASP A 18 -28.49 13.83 -15.75
CA ASP A 18 -29.27 12.94 -16.60
C ASP A 18 -29.77 11.74 -15.77
N PRO A 19 -31.01 11.82 -15.24
CA PRO A 19 -31.62 10.75 -14.46
C PRO A 19 -31.73 9.42 -15.22
N GLY A 20 -31.77 9.46 -16.56
CA GLY A 20 -31.82 8.29 -17.43
C GLY A 20 -30.58 7.40 -17.32
N GLN A 21 -29.44 7.95 -16.92
CA GLN A 21 -28.22 7.19 -16.65
C GLN A 21 -28.40 6.13 -15.56
N LEU A 22 -29.37 6.29 -14.67
CA LEU A 22 -29.63 5.34 -13.59
C LEU A 22 -30.08 3.96 -14.11
N ALA A 23 -30.66 3.89 -15.31
CA ALA A 23 -31.00 2.61 -15.97
C ALA A 23 -29.75 1.81 -16.37
N HIS A 24 -28.68 2.49 -16.78
CA HIS A 24 -27.40 1.89 -17.19
C HIS A 24 -26.54 1.44 -16.00
N LEU A 25 -26.93 1.82 -14.79
CA LEU A 25 -26.21 1.56 -13.53
C LEU A 25 -26.90 0.52 -12.65
N GLY A 26 -27.76 -0.34 -13.20
CA GLY A 26 -28.50 -1.36 -12.43
C GLY A 26 -27.63 -2.34 -11.63
N TRP A 27 -26.37 -2.52 -12.04
CA TRP A 27 -25.37 -3.36 -11.36
C TRP A 27 -24.63 -2.63 -10.21
N LEU A 28 -24.77 -1.30 -10.10
CA LEU A 28 -24.12 -0.52 -9.05
C LEU A 28 -25.03 -0.46 -7.81
N ALA A 29 -24.61 -1.09 -6.71
CA ALA A 29 -25.32 -1.03 -5.45
C ALA A 29 -24.91 0.18 -4.59
N PRO A 30 -25.82 0.74 -3.77
CA PRO A 30 -25.48 1.83 -2.84
C PRO A 30 -24.31 1.48 -1.89
N ALA A 31 -24.17 0.20 -1.52
CA ALA A 31 -23.09 -0.27 -0.64
C ALA A 31 -21.68 -0.05 -1.22
N HIS A 32 -21.55 0.08 -2.54
CA HIS A 32 -20.26 0.27 -3.22
C HIS A 32 -19.65 1.64 -2.92
N PHE A 33 -20.46 2.66 -2.65
CA PHE A 33 -19.97 3.98 -2.25
C PHE A 33 -19.30 3.93 -0.87
N GLU A 34 -18.12 4.52 -0.77
CA GLU A 34 -17.33 4.66 0.45
C GLU A 34 -17.96 5.68 1.40
N ARG A 35 -18.34 6.87 0.88
CA ARG A 35 -18.91 7.93 1.72
C ARG A 35 -20.39 7.64 2.06
N PRO A 36 -20.78 7.71 3.34
CA PRO A 36 -22.18 7.51 3.74
C PRO A 36 -23.16 8.48 3.07
N ALA A 37 -22.76 9.74 2.87
CA ALA A 37 -23.58 10.74 2.18
C ALA A 37 -23.85 10.38 0.71
N HIS A 38 -22.83 9.89 0.00
CA HIS A 38 -22.93 9.45 -1.39
C HIS A 38 -23.79 8.19 -1.52
N ARG A 39 -23.61 7.23 -0.60
CA ARG A 39 -24.47 6.05 -0.48
C ARG A 39 -25.93 6.42 -0.30
N ALA A 40 -26.22 7.34 0.62
CA ALA A 40 -27.59 7.78 0.89
C ALA A 40 -28.21 8.50 -0.30
N LEU A 41 -27.45 9.36 -0.99
CA LEU A 41 -27.92 10.05 -2.19
C LEU A 41 -28.20 9.08 -3.34
N PHE A 42 -27.29 8.15 -3.63
CA PHE A 42 -27.53 7.12 -4.65
C PHE A 42 -28.74 6.25 -4.30
N SER A 43 -28.86 5.82 -3.04
CA SER A 43 -30.03 5.08 -2.57
C SER A 43 -31.32 5.86 -2.73
N ALA A 44 -31.32 7.17 -2.46
CA ALA A 44 -32.48 8.03 -2.65
C ALA A 44 -32.89 8.13 -4.12
N MET A 45 -31.92 8.28 -5.03
CA MET A 45 -32.19 8.30 -6.47
C MET A 45 -32.76 6.95 -6.97
N CYS A 46 -32.26 5.82 -6.47
CA CYS A 46 -32.87 4.50 -6.73
C CYS A 46 -34.32 4.44 -6.24
N THR A 47 -34.59 4.91 -5.01
CA THR A 47 -35.95 4.94 -4.46
C THR A 47 -36.89 5.82 -5.29
N LEU A 48 -36.42 6.97 -5.77
CA LEU A 48 -37.23 7.85 -6.63
C LEU A 48 -37.49 7.24 -8.00
N ARG A 49 -36.54 6.49 -8.56
CA ARG A 49 -36.76 5.70 -9.78
C ARG A 49 -37.82 4.64 -9.58
N ASP A 50 -37.76 3.90 -8.48
CA ASP A 50 -38.73 2.84 -8.19
C ASP A 50 -40.14 3.43 -7.93
N LYS A 51 -40.22 4.70 -7.49
CA LYS A 51 -41.47 5.48 -7.40
C LYS A 51 -41.90 6.12 -8.73
N HIS A 52 -41.20 5.86 -9.84
CA HIS A 52 -41.45 6.44 -11.17
C HIS A 52 -41.50 7.98 -11.17
N HIS A 53 -40.55 8.63 -10.49
CA HIS A 53 -40.46 10.08 -10.43
C HIS A 53 -40.44 10.70 -11.86
N PRO A 54 -41.17 11.82 -12.11
CA PRO A 54 -41.35 12.39 -13.45
C PRO A 54 -40.03 12.74 -14.17
N ALA A 55 -38.97 13.02 -13.42
CA ALA A 55 -37.63 13.27 -13.96
C ALA A 55 -37.03 12.12 -14.79
N LEU A 56 -37.56 10.90 -14.68
CA LEU A 56 -37.10 9.74 -15.46
C LEU A 56 -37.95 9.45 -16.70
N ALA A 57 -39.06 10.18 -16.90
CA ALA A 57 -40.03 9.92 -17.96
C ALA A 57 -40.00 10.97 -19.08
N GLY A 58 -39.42 12.14 -18.85
CA GLY A 58 -39.37 13.24 -19.81
C GLY A 58 -37.95 13.56 -20.27
N ASP A 59 -37.84 14.26 -21.40
CA ASP A 59 -36.56 14.74 -21.95
C ASP A 59 -35.99 15.93 -21.16
N ASP A 60 -36.82 16.62 -20.37
CA ASP A 60 -36.41 17.77 -19.55
C ASP A 60 -36.38 17.39 -18.07
N VAL A 61 -35.28 17.72 -17.38
CA VAL A 61 -35.06 17.34 -15.99
C VAL A 61 -35.66 18.41 -15.08
N PRO A 62 -36.74 18.10 -14.33
CA PRO A 62 -37.37 19.09 -13.47
C PRO A 62 -36.43 19.48 -12.34
N LEU A 63 -36.45 20.76 -11.97
CA LEU A 63 -35.64 21.28 -10.86
C LEU A 63 -35.92 20.55 -9.52
N SER A 64 -37.12 19.97 -9.38
CA SER A 64 -37.51 19.18 -8.21
C SER A 64 -36.69 17.90 -8.03
N TRP A 65 -36.10 17.36 -9.10
CA TRP A 65 -35.29 16.14 -9.04
C TRP A 65 -34.18 16.22 -7.98
N ILE A 66 -33.41 17.32 -8.01
CA ILE A 66 -32.28 17.51 -7.11
C ILE A 66 -32.77 17.68 -5.67
N THR A 67 -33.79 18.53 -5.46
CA THR A 67 -34.32 18.80 -4.13
C THR A 67 -34.99 17.56 -3.52
N ASP A 68 -35.69 16.77 -4.32
CA ASP A 68 -36.36 15.54 -3.87
C ASP A 68 -35.34 14.44 -3.56
N ALA A 69 -34.28 14.32 -4.37
CA ALA A 69 -33.17 13.40 -4.10
C ALA A 69 -32.43 13.75 -2.80
N VAL A 70 -32.13 15.04 -2.57
CA VAL A 70 -31.51 15.52 -1.34
C VAL A 70 -32.43 15.34 -0.14
N ALA A 71 -33.73 15.66 -0.28
CA ALA A 71 -34.72 15.51 0.78
C ALA A 71 -34.87 14.03 1.22
N GLU A 72 -34.97 13.11 0.26
CA GLU A 72 -35.09 11.68 0.55
C GLU A 72 -33.79 11.11 1.15
N ALA A 73 -32.62 11.55 0.67
CA ALA A 73 -31.33 11.17 1.24
C ALA A 73 -31.12 11.73 2.66
N GLY A 74 -31.60 12.94 2.91
CA GLY A 74 -31.54 13.64 4.20
C GLY A 74 -32.27 12.93 5.34
N ARG A 75 -33.18 11.98 5.01
CA ARG A 75 -33.83 11.10 6.00
C ARG A 75 -32.86 10.12 6.65
N HIS A 76 -31.75 9.81 5.97
CA HIS A 76 -30.79 8.79 6.39
C HIS A 76 -29.45 9.37 6.82
N VAL A 77 -29.08 10.57 6.33
CA VAL A 77 -27.79 11.21 6.61
C VAL A 77 -27.99 12.70 6.87
N ARG A 78 -27.25 13.24 7.85
CA ARG A 78 -27.22 14.69 8.12
C ARG A 78 -26.12 15.38 7.33
N GLY A 79 -26.34 16.65 6.98
CA GLY A 79 -25.34 17.51 6.33
C GLY A 79 -25.30 17.42 4.80
N LEU A 80 -26.24 16.71 4.17
CA LEU A 80 -26.47 16.79 2.73
C LEU A 80 -27.34 18.02 2.45
N THR A 81 -26.90 18.89 1.55
CA THR A 81 -27.60 20.14 1.17
C THR A 81 -27.72 20.22 -0.34
N ASP A 82 -28.68 21.02 -0.82
CA ASP A 82 -28.85 21.27 -2.26
C ASP A 82 -27.59 21.91 -2.87
N VAL A 83 -26.90 22.75 -2.10
CA VAL A 83 -25.61 23.35 -2.49
C VAL A 83 -24.54 22.27 -2.75
N TYR A 84 -24.53 21.22 -1.91
CA TYR A 84 -23.61 20.10 -2.11
C TYR A 84 -23.98 19.28 -3.35
N ALA A 85 -25.27 19.03 -3.57
CA ALA A 85 -25.73 18.36 -4.79
C ALA A 85 -25.35 19.13 -6.06
N HIS A 86 -25.45 20.47 -6.03
CA HIS A 86 -24.98 21.31 -7.13
C HIS A 86 -23.47 21.22 -7.32
N SER A 87 -22.69 21.07 -6.24
CA SER A 87 -21.25 20.85 -6.33
C SER A 87 -20.89 19.49 -6.96
N LEU A 88 -21.72 18.45 -6.74
CA LEU A 88 -21.56 17.14 -7.40
C LEU A 88 -21.81 17.25 -8.91
N VAL A 89 -22.82 18.03 -9.31
CA VAL A 89 -23.10 18.34 -10.73
C VAL A 89 -21.87 18.97 -11.40
N GLN A 90 -21.26 19.97 -10.77
CA GLN A 90 -20.03 20.60 -11.28
C GLN A 90 -18.82 19.66 -11.30
N GLY A 91 -18.84 18.59 -10.50
CA GLY A 91 -17.80 17.57 -10.45
C GLY A 91 -17.89 16.52 -11.55
N CYS A 92 -19.00 16.47 -12.31
CA CYS A 92 -19.17 15.54 -13.43
C CYS A 92 -18.60 16.13 -14.73
N PRO A 93 -17.56 15.53 -15.33
CA PRO A 93 -17.03 16.04 -16.59
C PRO A 93 -17.98 15.82 -17.77
N HIS A 94 -18.55 14.61 -17.88
CA HIS A 94 -19.35 14.16 -19.02
C HIS A 94 -20.43 13.18 -18.53
N PRO A 95 -21.71 13.56 -18.50
CA PRO A 95 -22.78 12.72 -17.94
C PRO A 95 -22.98 11.41 -18.70
N GLU A 96 -22.70 11.37 -20.01
CA GLU A 96 -22.80 10.19 -20.86
C GLU A 96 -21.84 9.04 -20.46
N HIS A 97 -20.81 9.36 -19.67
CA HIS A 97 -19.84 8.38 -19.18
C HIS A 97 -20.16 7.85 -17.78
N ALA A 98 -21.38 8.03 -17.28
CA ALA A 98 -21.80 7.53 -15.97
C ALA A 98 -21.43 6.04 -15.71
N PRO A 99 -21.57 5.10 -16.67
CA PRO A 99 -21.16 3.71 -16.48
C PRO A 99 -19.66 3.54 -16.22
N VAL A 100 -18.81 4.39 -16.81
CA VAL A 100 -17.36 4.35 -16.62
C VAL A 100 -16.99 4.80 -15.22
N TYR A 101 -17.56 5.91 -14.75
CA TYR A 101 -17.35 6.38 -13.38
C TYR A 101 -17.90 5.36 -12.36
N GLY A 102 -19.05 4.74 -12.64
CA GLY A 102 -19.62 3.69 -11.80
C GLY A 102 -18.67 2.50 -11.65
N ARG A 103 -17.94 2.13 -12.71
CA ARG A 103 -16.98 1.03 -12.67
C ARG A 103 -15.79 1.37 -11.78
N MET A 104 -15.32 2.61 -11.81
CA MET A 104 -14.26 3.07 -10.90
C MET A 104 -14.70 2.97 -9.43
N VAL A 105 -15.95 3.32 -9.13
CA VAL A 105 -16.53 3.18 -7.78
C VAL A 105 -16.64 1.70 -7.38
N LEU A 106 -17.14 0.85 -8.28
CA LEU A 106 -17.23 -0.59 -8.05
C LEU A 106 -15.86 -1.23 -7.81
N GLU A 107 -14.86 -0.89 -8.63
CA GLU A 107 -13.49 -1.37 -8.47
C GLU A 107 -12.90 -0.96 -7.12
N GLY A 108 -13.14 0.28 -6.69
CA GLY A 108 -12.78 0.74 -5.35
C GLY A 108 -13.48 -0.05 -4.23
N ALA A 109 -14.77 -0.34 -4.39
CA ALA A 109 -15.53 -1.15 -3.45
C ALA A 109 -14.97 -2.58 -3.33
N ILE A 110 -14.63 -3.20 -4.47
CA ILE A 110 -14.01 -4.53 -4.53
C ILE A 110 -12.68 -4.55 -3.78
N HIS A 111 -11.79 -3.60 -4.07
CA HIS A 111 -10.50 -3.49 -3.39
C HIS A 111 -10.68 -3.30 -1.88
N ARG A 112 -11.63 -2.47 -1.47
CA ARG A 112 -11.97 -2.23 -0.06
C ARG A 112 -12.47 -3.51 0.62
N THR A 113 -13.40 -4.23 0.00
CA THR A 113 -13.93 -5.51 0.51
C THR A 113 -12.82 -6.55 0.66
N ILE A 114 -12.01 -6.75 -0.37
CA ILE A 114 -10.89 -7.71 -0.33
C ILE A 114 -9.90 -7.33 0.78
N THR A 115 -9.55 -6.05 0.89
CA THR A 115 -8.64 -5.55 1.93
C THR A 115 -9.19 -5.81 3.33
N GLN A 116 -10.48 -5.54 3.56
CA GLN A 116 -11.13 -5.79 4.84
C GLN A 116 -11.08 -7.27 5.25
N HIS A 117 -11.39 -8.19 4.33
CA HIS A 117 -11.32 -9.62 4.61
C HIS A 117 -9.87 -10.12 4.76
N ALA A 118 -8.92 -9.60 3.98
CA ALA A 118 -7.51 -9.92 4.12
C ALA A 118 -6.96 -9.51 5.51
N ILE A 119 -7.37 -8.33 6.01
CA ILE A 119 -7.01 -7.87 7.36
C ILE A 119 -7.60 -8.81 8.42
N ARG A 120 -8.88 -9.20 8.29
CA ARG A 120 -9.53 -10.14 9.23
C ARG A 120 -8.86 -11.50 9.24
N LEU A 121 -8.52 -12.05 8.07
CA LEU A 121 -7.77 -13.29 7.94
C LEU A 121 -6.39 -13.19 8.60
N HIS A 122 -5.67 -12.09 8.37
CA HIS A 122 -4.36 -11.86 8.99
C HIS A 122 -4.46 -11.79 10.53
N GLN A 123 -5.48 -11.09 11.03
CA GLN A 123 -5.74 -10.98 12.47
C GLN A 123 -6.09 -12.35 13.08
N ALA A 124 -6.92 -13.15 12.42
CA ALA A 124 -7.26 -14.50 12.85
C ALA A 124 -6.02 -15.42 12.87
N ALA A 125 -5.24 -15.43 11.79
CA ALA A 125 -3.99 -16.21 11.71
C ALA A 125 -2.99 -15.84 12.82
N ARG A 126 -2.89 -14.55 13.16
CA ARG A 126 -2.03 -14.10 14.26
C ARG A 126 -2.55 -14.58 15.62
N ALA A 127 -3.85 -14.52 15.85
CA ALA A 127 -4.46 -14.99 17.10
C ALA A 127 -4.34 -16.51 17.27
N ASP A 128 -4.42 -17.25 16.17
CA ASP A 128 -4.30 -18.70 16.10
C ASP A 128 -2.85 -19.15 16.34
N SER A 129 -1.86 -18.45 15.78
CA SER A 129 -0.43 -18.72 16.00
C SER A 129 -0.01 -18.65 17.48
N VAL A 130 -0.65 -17.77 18.26
CA VAL A 130 -0.39 -17.64 19.70
C VAL A 130 -1.02 -18.80 20.48
N ARG A 131 -2.16 -19.32 20.01
CA ARG A 131 -2.90 -20.42 20.64
C ARG A 131 -2.45 -21.80 20.17
N GLY A 132 -1.63 -21.88 19.12
CA GLY A 132 -1.25 -23.16 18.50
C GLY A 132 -2.40 -23.82 17.74
N ASP A 133 -3.35 -23.00 17.25
CA ASP A 133 -4.56 -23.41 16.54
C ASP A 133 -4.50 -22.91 15.07
N VAL A 134 -5.45 -23.31 14.23
CA VAL A 134 -5.65 -22.84 12.85
C VAL A 134 -7.12 -22.64 12.47
N GLU A 135 -8.07 -22.99 13.34
CA GLU A 135 -9.50 -23.01 13.01
C GLU A 135 -10.03 -21.63 12.59
N GLY A 136 -9.64 -20.56 13.29
CA GLY A 136 -10.05 -19.19 12.98
C GLY A 136 -9.51 -18.70 11.64
N ALA A 137 -8.26 -19.03 11.33
CA ALA A 137 -7.62 -18.71 10.06
C ALA A 137 -8.29 -19.44 8.89
N LEU A 138 -8.58 -20.74 9.05
CA LEU A 138 -9.29 -21.53 8.05
C LEU A 138 -10.69 -20.98 7.79
N HIS A 139 -11.44 -20.68 8.85
CA HIS A 139 -12.78 -20.09 8.71
C HIS A 139 -12.75 -18.75 7.96
N GLN A 140 -11.81 -17.85 8.29
CA GLN A 140 -11.69 -16.57 7.57
C GLN A 140 -11.23 -16.75 6.12
N ALA A 141 -10.42 -17.78 5.83
CA ALA A 141 -10.02 -18.11 4.47
C ALA A 141 -11.22 -18.59 3.64
N ASP A 142 -12.06 -19.48 4.19
CA ASP A 142 -13.28 -19.94 3.52
C ASP A 142 -14.26 -18.79 3.25
N VAL A 143 -14.44 -17.88 4.22
CA VAL A 143 -15.25 -16.66 4.04
C VAL A 143 -14.70 -15.80 2.91
N LEU A 144 -13.38 -15.58 2.86
CA LEU A 144 -12.75 -14.80 1.78
C LEU A 144 -12.93 -15.48 0.43
N THR A 145 -12.79 -16.80 0.34
CA THR A 145 -13.04 -17.56 -0.90
C THR A 145 -14.49 -17.42 -1.37
N GLY A 146 -15.45 -17.48 -0.44
CA GLY A 146 -16.87 -17.23 -0.75
C GLY A 146 -17.10 -15.84 -1.34
N VAL A 147 -16.55 -14.81 -0.68
CA VAL A 147 -16.65 -13.42 -1.15
C VAL A 147 -15.99 -13.23 -2.52
N LEU A 148 -14.81 -13.82 -2.76
CA LEU A 148 -14.14 -13.73 -4.06
C LEU A 148 -14.95 -14.38 -5.17
N ARG A 149 -15.63 -15.49 -4.89
CA ARG A 149 -16.54 -16.14 -5.85
C ARG A 149 -17.72 -15.23 -6.19
N ASP A 150 -18.40 -14.67 -5.20
CA ASP A 150 -19.53 -13.76 -5.42
C ASP A 150 -19.11 -12.49 -6.20
N LEU A 151 -17.92 -11.96 -5.89
CA LEU A 151 -17.34 -10.84 -6.64
C LEU A 151 -16.97 -11.21 -8.08
N SER A 152 -16.48 -12.43 -8.32
CA SER A 152 -16.16 -12.89 -9.67
C SER A 152 -17.41 -13.01 -10.56
N GLU A 153 -18.53 -13.46 -9.98
CA GLU A 153 -19.82 -13.57 -10.67
C GLU A 153 -20.39 -12.19 -11.01
N SER A 154 -20.34 -11.23 -10.07
CA SER A 154 -20.84 -9.87 -10.28
C SER A 154 -20.00 -9.02 -11.24
N TRP A 155 -18.71 -9.30 -11.39
CA TRP A 155 -17.83 -8.59 -12.33
C TRP A 155 -18.00 -9.04 -13.80
N GLY A 156 -18.56 -10.23 -14.04
CA GLY A 156 -18.58 -10.89 -15.35
C GLY A 156 -19.62 -10.44 -16.36
N ALA A 157 -20.48 -9.44 -16.06
CA ALA A 157 -21.73 -9.27 -16.78
C ALA A 157 -21.78 -8.24 -17.94
N GLU A 158 -20.83 -7.29 -18.11
CA GLU A 158 -20.98 -6.29 -19.18
C GLU A 158 -19.65 -5.85 -19.82
N ALA A 159 -19.67 -5.73 -21.15
CA ALA A 159 -18.53 -5.45 -22.01
C ALA A 159 -17.75 -4.21 -21.54
N ARG A 160 -16.43 -4.37 -21.36
CA ARG A 160 -15.52 -3.21 -21.25
C ARG A 160 -15.80 -2.31 -22.45
N PRO A 161 -16.09 -1.00 -22.26
CA PRO A 161 -16.02 -0.04 -23.35
C PRO A 161 -14.68 -0.28 -24.07
N ALA A 162 -14.73 -0.43 -25.40
CA ALA A 162 -13.54 -0.73 -26.18
C ALA A 162 -12.45 0.29 -25.83
N ASP A 163 -11.30 -0.20 -25.34
CA ASP A 163 -10.22 0.67 -24.90
C ASP A 163 -9.89 1.66 -26.03
N PRO A 164 -10.08 2.98 -25.84
CA PRO A 164 -9.82 3.96 -26.88
C PRO A 164 -8.35 3.92 -27.30
N GLY A 165 -7.44 3.54 -26.41
CA GLY A 165 -6.03 3.31 -26.74
C GLY A 165 -5.83 2.17 -27.74
N ARG A 166 -6.72 1.18 -27.79
CA ARG A 166 -6.68 0.10 -28.79
C ARG A 166 -7.10 0.59 -30.17
N LEU A 167 -8.06 1.51 -30.23
CA LEU A 167 -8.49 2.19 -31.45
C LEU A 167 -7.45 3.21 -31.95
N LEU A 168 -6.86 3.99 -31.03
CA LEU A 168 -5.92 5.07 -31.35
C LEU A 168 -4.50 4.56 -31.66
N LEU A 169 -3.99 3.56 -30.92
CA LEU A 169 -2.60 3.09 -31.03
C LEU A 169 -2.45 1.83 -31.91
N GLY A 170 -3.54 1.15 -32.25
CA GLY A 170 -3.53 -0.06 -33.09
C GLY A 170 -2.48 -1.08 -32.65
N GLY A 171 -1.52 -1.40 -33.53
CA GLY A 171 -0.43 -2.34 -33.25
C GLY A 171 0.54 -1.91 -32.14
N LEU A 172 0.66 -0.60 -31.86
CA LEU A 172 1.52 -0.08 -30.80
C LEU A 172 0.88 -0.22 -29.40
N HIS A 173 -0.43 -0.45 -29.32
CA HIS A 173 -1.15 -0.63 -28.05
C HIS A 173 -0.49 -1.69 -27.16
N ARG A 174 -0.03 -2.82 -27.75
CA ARG A 174 0.63 -3.88 -26.97
C ARG A 174 1.91 -3.42 -26.28
N ARG A 175 2.68 -2.52 -26.91
CA ARG A 175 3.91 -1.97 -26.33
C ARG A 175 3.61 -0.87 -25.33
N ALA A 176 2.66 0.02 -25.65
CA ALA A 176 2.20 1.09 -24.77
C ALA A 176 1.58 0.54 -23.48
N ALA A 177 0.78 -0.53 -23.56
CA ALA A 177 0.21 -1.22 -22.41
C ALA A 177 1.27 -1.78 -21.44
N THR A 178 2.49 -2.03 -21.93
CA THR A 178 3.64 -2.45 -21.12
C THR A 178 4.62 -1.32 -20.79
N GLY A 179 4.22 -0.05 -20.96
CA GLY A 179 5.05 1.12 -20.65
C GLY A 179 6.26 1.29 -21.58
N PHE A 180 6.19 0.77 -22.82
CA PHE A 180 7.28 0.77 -23.80
C PHE A 180 8.60 0.14 -23.30
N HIS A 181 8.56 -0.62 -22.21
CA HIS A 181 9.75 -1.16 -21.52
C HIS A 181 10.72 -0.10 -20.97
N LEU A 182 10.32 1.16 -20.87
CA LEU A 182 11.14 2.24 -20.29
C LEU A 182 11.55 1.92 -18.85
N ASP A 183 10.63 1.36 -18.06
CA ASP A 183 10.91 0.97 -16.67
C ASP A 183 11.98 -0.11 -16.56
N ARG A 184 12.03 -1.03 -17.53
CA ARG A 184 13.07 -2.08 -17.58
C ARG A 184 14.42 -1.49 -17.93
N LEU A 185 14.45 -0.55 -18.89
CA LEU A 185 15.68 0.16 -19.26
C LEU A 185 16.22 0.98 -18.08
N TYR A 186 15.36 1.77 -17.41
CA TYR A 186 15.72 2.52 -16.21
C TYR A 186 16.18 1.60 -15.07
N SER A 187 15.48 0.49 -14.85
CA SER A 187 15.84 -0.48 -13.82
C SER A 187 17.20 -1.14 -14.10
N ALA A 188 17.50 -1.45 -15.37
CA ALA A 188 18.76 -2.05 -15.77
C ALA A 188 19.92 -1.04 -15.71
N LEU A 189 19.73 0.18 -16.22
CA LEU A 189 20.79 1.18 -16.35
C LEU A 189 21.07 1.95 -15.05
N ALA A 190 20.06 2.20 -14.22
CA ALA A 190 20.20 3.02 -13.01
C ALA A 190 20.01 2.20 -11.72
N VAL A 191 18.89 1.49 -11.59
CA VAL A 191 18.51 0.89 -10.29
C VAL A 191 19.37 -0.31 -9.91
N THR A 192 19.59 -1.23 -10.85
CA THR A 192 20.37 -2.47 -10.63
C THR A 192 21.83 -2.19 -10.23
N PRO A 193 22.58 -1.33 -10.94
CA PRO A 193 23.97 -1.03 -10.55
C PRO A 193 24.03 -0.30 -9.20
N VAL A 194 23.12 0.64 -8.92
CA VAL A 194 23.08 1.32 -7.61
C VAL A 194 22.81 0.34 -6.47
N ARG A 195 21.86 -0.59 -6.64
CA ARG A 195 21.57 -1.64 -5.64
C ARG A 195 22.74 -2.60 -5.46
N ALA A 196 23.41 -2.98 -6.55
CA ALA A 196 24.61 -3.81 -6.49
C ALA A 196 25.73 -3.11 -5.71
N GLY A 197 25.96 -1.82 -6.00
CA GLY A 197 26.91 -0.98 -5.26
C GLY A 197 26.57 -0.89 -3.78
N ALA A 198 25.31 -0.63 -3.42
CA ALA A 198 24.87 -0.59 -2.03
C ALA A 198 25.09 -1.92 -1.30
N ARG A 199 24.84 -3.06 -1.97
CA ARG A 199 25.11 -4.39 -1.42
C ARG A 199 26.61 -4.63 -1.20
N LEU A 200 27.45 -4.16 -2.12
CA LEU A 200 28.91 -4.26 -2.01
C LEU A 200 29.43 -3.42 -0.84
N VAL A 201 28.97 -2.18 -0.69
CA VAL A 201 29.34 -1.31 0.44
C VAL A 201 28.97 -1.96 1.77
N ARG A 202 27.74 -2.47 1.88
CA ARG A 202 27.30 -3.17 3.09
C ARG A 202 28.14 -4.42 3.36
N PHE A 203 28.51 -5.18 2.34
CA PHE A 203 29.38 -6.34 2.49
C PHE A 203 30.77 -5.94 3.01
N LEU A 204 31.39 -4.92 2.42
CA LEU A 204 32.69 -4.40 2.85
C LEU A 204 32.65 -4.00 4.33
N ASP A 205 31.62 -3.29 4.74
CA ASP A 205 31.46 -2.87 6.14
C ASP A 205 31.30 -4.06 7.09
N THR A 206 30.32 -4.95 6.84
CA THR A 206 29.99 -6.04 7.76
C THR A 206 31.01 -7.18 7.74
N ALA A 207 31.59 -7.50 6.59
CA ALA A 207 32.50 -8.64 6.46
C ALA A 207 33.97 -8.24 6.67
N VAL A 208 34.39 -7.08 6.17
CA VAL A 208 35.80 -6.66 6.24
C VAL A 208 36.02 -5.77 7.45
N VAL A 209 35.38 -4.60 7.49
CA VAL A 209 35.65 -3.58 8.52
C VAL A 209 35.36 -4.13 9.92
N ASP A 210 34.17 -4.69 10.12
CA ASP A 210 33.74 -5.20 11.42
C ASP A 210 34.59 -6.39 11.90
N THR A 211 35.08 -7.24 10.98
CA THR A 211 36.02 -8.32 11.30
C THR A 211 37.39 -7.79 11.73
N TYR A 212 37.92 -6.78 11.04
CA TYR A 212 39.15 -6.11 11.44
C TYR A 212 39.03 -5.46 12.82
N VAL A 213 37.93 -4.76 13.08
CA VAL A 213 37.67 -4.12 14.38
C VAL A 213 37.57 -5.16 15.50
N ARG A 214 36.85 -6.27 15.28
CA ARG A 214 36.77 -7.36 16.26
C ARG A 214 38.12 -8.01 16.54
N ALA A 215 38.93 -8.24 15.50
CA ALA A 215 40.27 -8.82 15.64
C ALA A 215 41.19 -7.87 16.43
N ALA A 216 41.16 -6.58 16.10
CA ALA A 216 41.91 -5.55 16.82
C ALA A 216 41.49 -5.46 18.30
N ALA A 217 40.19 -5.61 18.59
CA ALA A 217 39.66 -5.62 19.96
C ALA A 217 39.98 -6.92 20.74
N ALA A 218 40.27 -8.03 20.06
CA ALA A 218 40.61 -9.30 20.69
C ALA A 218 42.04 -9.30 21.26
N LEU A 219 42.97 -8.58 20.63
CA LEU A 219 44.38 -8.54 21.03
C LEU A 219 44.58 -8.04 22.47
N PRO A 220 44.04 -6.86 22.87
CA PRO A 220 44.19 -6.36 24.24
C PRO A 220 43.49 -7.25 25.26
N ARG A 221 42.39 -7.91 24.87
CA ARG A 221 41.62 -8.81 25.75
C ARG A 221 42.40 -10.09 26.06
N LEU A 222 43.05 -10.68 25.05
CA LEU A 222 43.92 -11.84 25.22
C LEU A 222 45.17 -11.49 26.04
N LEU A 223 45.82 -10.37 25.74
CA LEU A 223 46.96 -9.88 26.53
C LEU A 223 46.57 -9.60 27.98
N GLY A 224 45.44 -8.96 28.22
CA GLY A 224 44.91 -8.72 29.56
C GLY A 224 44.53 -10.02 30.29
N ALA A 225 44.01 -11.02 29.58
CA ALA A 225 43.70 -12.33 30.16
C ALA A 225 44.96 -13.12 30.53
N ALA A 226 45.99 -13.09 29.68
CA ALA A 226 47.29 -13.69 29.96
C ALA A 226 47.97 -13.00 31.16
N ALA A 227 47.96 -11.66 31.18
CA ALA A 227 48.50 -10.87 32.28
C ALA A 227 47.79 -11.19 33.60
N ARG A 228 46.45 -11.26 33.62
CA ARG A 228 45.68 -11.65 34.81
C ARG A 228 46.01 -13.06 35.29
N ARG A 229 46.28 -14.00 34.38
CA ARG A 229 46.68 -15.38 34.75
C ARG A 229 48.06 -15.46 35.38
N ALA A 230 48.95 -14.53 35.03
CA ALA A 230 50.30 -14.43 35.59
C ALA A 230 50.34 -13.67 36.94
N GLN A 231 49.24 -13.04 37.36
CA GLN A 231 49.15 -12.35 38.65
C GLN A 231 48.94 -13.36 39.79
N THR A 232 50.05 -13.85 40.36
CA THR A 232 50.08 -14.80 41.49
C THR A 232 49.99 -14.14 42.86
N GLY A 233 49.92 -12.81 42.92
CA GLY A 233 49.87 -12.04 44.18
C GLY A 233 51.18 -12.01 44.98
N ASN A 234 52.24 -12.68 44.48
CA ASN A 234 53.53 -12.74 45.14
C ASN A 234 54.43 -11.56 44.72
N ILE A 235 54.76 -10.68 45.68
CA ILE A 235 55.57 -9.48 45.48
C ILE A 235 56.96 -9.80 44.90
N GLN A 236 57.54 -10.96 45.23
CA GLN A 236 58.84 -11.36 44.69
C GLN A 236 58.81 -11.64 43.18
N THR A 237 57.69 -12.17 42.67
CA THR A 237 57.52 -12.42 41.23
C THR A 237 57.44 -11.11 40.45
N TYR A 238 56.80 -10.08 41.01
CA TYR A 238 56.76 -8.75 40.41
C TYR A 238 58.12 -8.06 40.42
N LEU A 239 58.87 -8.14 41.54
CA LEU A 239 60.20 -7.55 41.62
C LEU A 239 61.19 -8.23 40.66
N GLY A 240 61.14 -9.57 40.56
CA GLY A 240 61.92 -10.34 39.59
C GLY A 240 61.58 -9.98 38.14
N ALA A 241 60.28 -9.88 37.82
CA ALA A 241 59.83 -9.46 36.49
C ALA A 241 60.26 -8.02 36.16
N LEU A 242 60.21 -7.09 37.12
CA LEU A 242 60.66 -5.70 36.95
C LEU A 242 62.15 -5.62 36.64
N ILE A 243 62.98 -6.35 37.41
CA ILE A 243 64.44 -6.37 37.21
C ILE A 243 64.78 -7.01 35.86
N ALA A 244 64.12 -8.13 35.49
CA ALA A 244 64.32 -8.78 34.19
C ALA A 244 63.90 -7.87 33.02
N ALA A 245 62.77 -7.17 33.13
CA ALA A 245 62.31 -6.21 32.13
C ALA A 245 63.26 -5.02 32.00
N ALA A 246 63.76 -4.47 33.12
CA ALA A 246 64.75 -3.40 33.12
C ALA A 246 66.04 -3.86 32.42
N ALA A 247 66.55 -5.06 32.76
CA ALA A 247 67.73 -5.63 32.12
C ALA A 247 67.54 -5.86 30.61
N LEU A 248 66.40 -6.43 30.19
CA LEU A 248 66.08 -6.61 28.77
C LEU A 248 65.99 -5.27 28.03
N LEU A 249 65.40 -4.25 28.64
CA LEU A 249 65.29 -2.91 28.06
C LEU A 249 66.66 -2.25 27.96
N THR A 250 67.52 -2.41 28.98
CA THR A 250 68.92 -1.99 28.90
C THR A 250 69.67 -2.73 27.79
N CYS A 251 69.51 -4.05 27.66
CA CYS A 251 70.12 -4.81 26.56
C CYS A 251 69.63 -4.35 25.19
N ALA A 252 68.33 -4.13 25.02
CA ALA A 252 67.76 -3.64 23.76
C ALA A 252 68.29 -2.24 23.40
N VAL A 253 68.37 -1.34 24.38
CA VAL A 253 68.95 0.01 24.19
C VAL A 253 70.44 -0.08 23.86
N VAL A 254 71.19 -0.94 24.54
CA VAL A 254 72.63 -1.14 24.27
C VAL A 254 72.84 -1.75 22.88
N LEU A 255 72.04 -2.73 22.47
CA LEU A 255 72.10 -3.33 21.13
C LEU A 255 71.75 -2.30 20.04
N TYR A 256 70.72 -1.50 20.28
CA TYR A 256 70.33 -0.40 19.39
C TYR A 256 71.42 0.69 19.31
N ALA A 257 72.07 1.02 20.42
CA ALA A 257 73.15 2.00 20.47
C ALA A 257 74.49 1.47 19.93
N ALA A 258 74.72 0.16 20.02
CA ALA A 258 75.91 -0.52 19.51
C ALA A 258 75.88 -0.78 17.99
N GLY A 259 74.79 -0.39 17.31
CA GLY A 259 74.73 -0.41 15.84
C GLY A 259 74.48 -1.79 15.25
N ALA A 260 73.52 -2.54 15.81
CA ALA A 260 72.78 -3.56 15.07
C ALA A 260 71.43 -2.98 14.60
#